data_AF-A0A519RLD6-F1
#
_entry.id   AF-A0A519RLD6-F1
#
_cell.length_a   1.000
_cell.length_b   1.000
_cell.length_c   1.000
_cell.angle_alpha   90.00
_cell.angle_beta   90.00
_cell.angle_gamma   90.00
#
_symmetry.space_group_name_H-M   'P 1'
#
loop_
_entity.id
_entity.type
_entity.pdbx_description
1 polymer ?
#
loop_
_entity_poly.entity_id
_entity_poly.type
_entity_poly.pdbx_seq_one_letter_code
_entity_poly.pdbx_strand_id
1 'polypeptide(L)' 'MFTYLALHYWAGAGHEFDQLRALLPADTQLLAPDLPGFGQQAAPAGFDYSVAS' A
#
# COMPACT_ATOMS: atom_id res chain seq x y z
N MET A 1 19.06 5.99 -4.76
CA MET A 1 17.72 6.17 -4.14
C MET A 1 16.78 5.12 -4.69
N PHE A 2 16.39 4.17 -3.83
CA PHE A 2 15.43 3.13 -4.19
C PHE A 2 14.05 3.48 -3.65
N THR A 3 13.02 3.06 -4.38
CA THR A 3 11.63 3.20 -3.96
C THR A 3 11.04 1.81 -3.73
N TYR A 4 10.53 1.58 -2.52
CA TYR A 4 9.76 0.40 -2.14
C TYR A 4 8.27 0.72 -2.28
N LEU A 5 7.54 -0.14 -2.99
CA LEU A 5 6.09 -0.13 -3.01
C LEU A 5 5.61 -1.30 -2.14
N ALA A 6 4.96 -0.98 -1.02
CA ALA A 6 4.38 -1.96 -0.13
C ALA A 6 2.86 -2.00 -0.34
N LEU A 7 2.35 -3.19 -0.66
CA LEU A 7 0.93 -3.42 -0.89
C LEU A 7 0.41 -4.28 0.26
N HIS A 8 -0.58 -3.77 0.98
CA HIS A 8 -1.23 -4.53 2.04
C HIS A 8 -2.17 -5.59 1.44
N TYR A 9 -2.54 -6.57 2.25
CA TYR A 9 -3.51 -7.59 1.85
C TYR A 9 -4.90 -7.30 2.44
N TRP A 10 -5.82 -8.26 2.29
CA TRP A 10 -7.18 -8.18 2.83
C TRP A 10 -7.19 -7.94 4.34
N ALA A 11 -8.15 -7.11 4.79
CA ALA A 11 -8.30 -6.61 6.16
C ALA A 11 -7.11 -5.78 6.69
N GLY A 12 -6.16 -5.41 5.83
CA GLY A 12 -5.05 -4.49 6.14
C GLY A 12 -5.24 -3.10 5.53
N ALA A 13 -4.21 -2.26 5.70
CA ALA A 13 -4.12 -0.91 5.17
C ALA A 13 -2.64 -0.48 5.08
N GLY A 14 -2.34 0.60 4.36
CA GLY A 14 -0.98 1.08 4.12
C GLY A 14 -0.17 1.38 5.40
N HIS A 15 -0.85 1.82 6.48
CA HIS A 15 -0.19 2.15 7.75
C HIS A 15 0.45 0.95 8.46
N GLU A 16 0.15 -0.29 8.06
CA GLU A 16 0.83 -1.48 8.58
C GLU A 16 2.35 -1.44 8.31
N PHE A 17 2.79 -0.70 7.29
CA PHE A 17 4.20 -0.56 6.93
C PHE A 17 4.91 0.61 7.61
N ASP A 18 4.27 1.34 8.52
CA ASP A 18 4.90 2.47 9.22
C ASP A 18 6.13 2.03 10.03
N GLN A 19 6.06 0.84 10.63
CA GLN A 19 7.19 0.25 11.37
C GLN A 19 8.35 -0.14 10.44
N LEU A 20 8.05 -0.51 9.18
CA LEU A 20 9.09 -0.85 8.19
C LEU A 20 9.92 0.38 7.81
N ARG A 21 9.33 1.58 7.79
CA ARG A 21 10.04 2.83 7.47
C ARG A 21 11.29 3.02 8.31
N ALA A 22 11.21 2.70 9.61
CA ALA A 22 12.32 2.87 10.56
C ALA A 22 13.48 1.89 10.32
N LEU A 23 13.26 0.82 9.55
CA LEU A 23 14.24 -0.23 9.28
C LEU A 23 14.91 -0.12 7.90
N LEU A 24 14.38 0.75 7.03
CA LEU A 24 14.92 0.96 5.68
C LEU A 24 16.11 1.94 5.71
N PRO A 25 17.05 1.82 4.74
CA PRO A 25 18.12 2.81 4.59
C PRO A 25 17.57 4.24 4.41
N ALA A 26 18.28 5.22 4.99
CA ALA A 26 17.82 6.61 5.04
C ALA A 26 17.59 7.27 3.67
N ASP A 27 18.22 6.76 2.60
CA ASP A 27 18.12 7.25 1.23
C ASP A 27 17.05 6.52 0.40
N THR A 28 16.05 5.94 1.05
CA THR A 28 14.98 5.17 0.40
C THR A 28 13.60 5.78 0.62
N GLN A 29 12.75 5.66 -0.40
CA GLN A 29 11.35 6.03 -0.31
C GLN A 29 10.51 4.76 -0.12
N LEU A 30 9.56 4.79 0.80
CA LEU A 30 8.52 3.78 0.93
C LEU A 30 7.17 4.40 0.56
N LEU A 31 6.45 3.76 -0.35
CA LEU A 31 5.08 4.08 -0.73
C LEU A 31 4.21 2.92 -0.24
N ALA A 32 3.23 3.23 0.61
CA ALA A 32 2.29 2.25 1.15
C ALA A 32 0.87 2.82 1.06
N PRO A 33 0.29 2.91 -0.15
CA PRO A 33 -1.07 3.40 -0.31
C PRO A 33 -2.10 2.37 0.17
N ASP A 34 -3.25 2.86 0.60
CA ASP A 34 -4.44 2.01 0.76
C ASP A 34 -4.96 1.59 -0.63
N LEU A 35 -5.22 0.29 -0.81
CA LEU A 35 -5.87 -0.24 -2.00
C LEU A 35 -7.33 0.26 -2.06
N PRO A 36 -7.94 0.35 -3.26
CA PRO A 36 -9.33 0.80 -3.41
C PRO A 36 -10.29 0.07 -2.46
N GLY A 37 -11.05 0.81 -1.65
CA GLY A 37 -12.01 0.25 -0.70
C GLY A 37 -11.44 -0.17 0.66
N PHE A 38 -10.13 0.00 0.88
CA PHE A 38 -9.46 -0.30 2.14
C PHE A 38 -8.97 0.98 2.83
N GLY A 39 -8.71 0.88 4.14
CA GLY A 39 -8.20 1.98 4.95
C GLY A 39 -9.03 3.25 4.81
N GLN A 40 -8.40 4.33 4.35
CA GLN A 40 -9.03 5.61 4.06
C GLN A 40 -9.33 5.83 2.58
N GLN A 41 -9.05 4.85 1.72
CA GLN A 41 -9.25 4.97 0.27
C GLN A 41 -10.61 4.40 -0.16
N ALA A 42 -11.46 5.26 -0.73
CA ALA A 42 -12.71 4.81 -1.31
C ALA A 42 -12.47 3.96 -2.56
N ALA A 43 -13.30 2.93 -2.74
CA ALA A 43 -13.35 2.21 -4.01
C ALA A 43 -14.10 3.05 -5.05
N PRO A 44 -13.57 3.22 -6.27
CA PRO A 44 -14.33 3.80 -7.37
C PRO A 44 -15.61 3.02 -7.66
N ALA A 45 -16.65 3.69 -8.18
CA ALA A 45 -17.86 3.02 -8.61
C ALA A 45 -17.55 2.02 -9.76
N GLY A 46 -18.01 0.78 -9.63
CA GLY A 46 -17.78 -0.27 -10.62
C GLY A 46 -16.37 -0.87 -10.61
N PHE A 47 -15.59 -0.68 -9.54
CA PHE A 47 -14.24 -1.24 -9.42
C PHE A 47 -14.26 -2.77 -9.39
N ASP A 48 -13.46 -3.41 -10.26
CA ASP A 48 -13.25 -4.86 -10.30
C ASP A 48 -11.90 -5.19 -9.63
N TYR A 49 -11.95 -6.06 -8.62
CA TYR A 49 -10.79 -6.48 -7.83
C TYR A 49 -10.02 -7.65 -8.45
N SER A 50 -10.42 -8.09 -9.64
CA SER A 50 -9.77 -9.18 -10.36
C SER A 50 -8.42 -8.75 -10.91
N VAL A 51 -7.44 -9.66 -10.86
CA VAL A 51 -6.18 -9.51 -11.58
C VAL A 51 -6.34 -10.04 -13.00
N ALA A 52 -5.78 -9.34 -13.99
CA ALA A 52 -5.73 -9.85 -15.35
C ALA A 52 -4.86 -11.11 -15.40
N SER A 53 -5.42 -12.19 -15.95
CA SER A 53 -4.73 -13.48 -16.18
C SER A 53 -3.88 -13.46 -17.44
#